data_AF-A0A497QVZ3-F1
#
_entry.id   AF-A0A497QVZ3-F1
#
_cell.length_a   1.000
_cell.length_b   1.000
_cell.length_c   1.000
_cell.angle_alpha   90.00
_cell.angle_beta   90.00
_cell.angle_gamma   90.00
#
_symmetry.space_group_name_H-M   'P 1'
#
loop_
_entity.id
_entity.type
_entity.pdbx_description
1 polymer ?
#
loop_
_entity_poly.entity_id
_entity_poly.type
_entity_poly.pdbx_seq_one_letter_code
_entity_poly.pdbx_strand_id
1 'polypeptide(L)'
;MIKIILKGSCLIHGAPESKLNLIKKRLTFDNPKYVQAKRNGRFIPRSVPPTLEFYKERGSALMVPRGMCGFVCKTIGVDPKYVKDFTVCDPINIQFKGKLRDYQEKAVQDVLGRRYGILEAGTGSGKTIMGIAVATKRSTKTLVIVHNRELLLQWIERFKTFTDIEEVGVISGGTFDIKDVTVGIINSVNKCAASIKKEFGFVIYDECHRTLGNTWISTINTLMPKYHLGLSATPYRSDKLTGALFSIVGPIVHKVSKQHLENTGAILIPEIIRVHTKFSYRYNNDYPQMLSALTANETRNIQIGNAIVNDYLRNKEPIMVVSDRVSHCEELRYIIDNVKGIKPVVLSGRLSKEYRKQAVKDLYDRKYNILIATVPLLGEGFDAPDLNAVFLTTPMKFSGRTIQTVGRILRPSESGVPPRVYDFRDTLIPVLRYSGFARDRVYRKQGWLQ
;
A
#
# COMPACT_ATOMS: atom_id res chain seq x y z
N MET A 1 -36.15 -16.97 -16.10
CA MET A 1 -35.21 -16.21 -16.95
C MET A 1 -34.10 -15.64 -16.08
N ILE A 2 -32.84 -15.93 -16.41
CA ILE A 2 -31.67 -15.45 -15.66
C ILE A 2 -31.54 -13.94 -15.86
N LYS A 3 -31.33 -13.19 -14.78
CA LYS A 3 -31.09 -11.73 -14.84
C LYS A 3 -29.84 -11.39 -14.04
N ILE A 4 -28.91 -10.67 -14.67
CA ILE A 4 -27.72 -10.11 -14.02
C ILE A 4 -27.85 -8.58 -14.02
N ILE A 5 -27.72 -7.98 -12.84
CA ILE A 5 -27.89 -6.53 -12.66
C ILE A 5 -26.65 -5.95 -11.96
N LEU A 6 -26.02 -4.95 -12.56
CA LEU A 6 -24.91 -4.20 -11.97
C LEU A 6 -25.41 -2.92 -11.30
N LYS A 7 -25.16 -2.78 -10.00
CA LYS A 7 -25.41 -1.57 -9.20
C LYS A 7 -24.15 -1.22 -8.38
N GLY A 8 -24.26 -1.12 -7.05
CA GLY A 8 -23.10 -1.15 -6.14
C GLY A 8 -22.52 -2.56 -5.94
N SER A 9 -23.26 -3.57 -6.37
CA SER A 9 -22.90 -4.99 -6.38
C SER A 9 -23.45 -5.64 -7.66
N CYS A 10 -22.97 -6.83 -7.99
CA CYS A 10 -23.53 -7.66 -9.06
C CYS A 10 -24.62 -8.56 -8.46
N LEU A 11 -25.87 -8.34 -8.87
CA LEU A 11 -27.03 -9.12 -8.44
C LEU A 11 -27.36 -10.18 -9.50
N ILE A 12 -27.60 -11.40 -9.05
CA ILE A 12 -27.85 -12.56 -9.91
C ILE A 12 -29.20 -13.16 -9.51
N HIS A 13 -30.14 -13.22 -10.45
CA HIS A 13 -31.45 -13.82 -10.24
C HIS A 13 -31.68 -15.01 -11.18
N GLY A 14 -32.35 -16.05 -10.66
CA GLY A 14 -32.86 -17.17 -11.46
C GLY A 14 -31.79 -18.06 -12.10
N ALA A 15 -30.55 -18.01 -11.60
CA ALA A 15 -29.47 -18.89 -12.07
C ALA A 15 -29.53 -20.26 -11.36
N PRO A 16 -29.07 -21.35 -12.01
CA PRO A 16 -29.07 -22.68 -11.41
C PRO A 16 -28.23 -22.73 -10.12
N GLU A 17 -28.71 -23.45 -9.11
CA GLU A 17 -28.07 -23.54 -7.80
C GLU A 17 -26.64 -24.09 -7.89
N SER A 18 -26.39 -25.06 -8.79
CA SER A 18 -25.05 -25.59 -9.05
C SER A 18 -24.05 -24.50 -9.48
N LYS A 19 -24.48 -23.54 -10.30
CA LYS A 19 -23.67 -22.40 -10.74
C LYS A 19 -23.51 -21.37 -9.62
N LEU A 20 -24.57 -21.11 -8.85
CA LEU A 20 -24.51 -20.21 -7.69
C LEU A 20 -23.54 -20.75 -6.62
N ASN A 21 -23.52 -22.05 -6.37
CA ASN A 21 -22.62 -22.68 -5.42
C ASN A 21 -21.14 -22.58 -5.84
N LEU A 22 -20.84 -22.65 -7.14
CA LEU A 22 -19.48 -22.37 -7.64
C LEU A 22 -19.05 -20.92 -7.36
N ILE A 23 -19.96 -19.97 -7.54
CA ILE A 23 -19.70 -18.55 -7.27
C ILE A 23 -19.50 -18.31 -5.76
N LYS A 24 -20.38 -18.86 -4.92
CA LYS A 24 -20.26 -18.80 -3.45
C LYS A 24 -18.93 -19.38 -2.98
N LYS A 25 -18.58 -20.59 -3.43
CA LYS A 25 -17.32 -21.26 -3.10
C LYS A 25 -16.10 -20.39 -3.44
N ARG A 26 -16.13 -19.68 -4.57
CA ARG A 26 -15.04 -18.77 -4.99
C ARG A 26 -14.91 -17.52 -4.11
N LEU A 27 -15.99 -17.15 -3.42
CA LEU A 27 -16.13 -15.96 -2.58
C LEU A 27 -16.10 -16.27 -1.07
N THR A 28 -15.89 -17.53 -0.70
CA THR A 28 -15.67 -17.97 0.68
C THR A 28 -14.19 -18.15 0.93
N PHE A 29 -13.68 -17.52 2.00
CA PHE A 29 -12.27 -17.57 2.39
C PHE A 29 -12.15 -17.98 3.86
N ASP A 30 -11.05 -18.63 4.23
CA ASP A 30 -10.75 -18.89 5.64
C ASP A 30 -10.61 -17.56 6.39
N ASN A 31 -11.22 -17.47 7.58
CA ASN A 31 -11.07 -16.29 8.43
C ASN A 31 -9.69 -16.33 9.11
N PRO A 32 -8.76 -15.39 8.79
CA PRO A 32 -7.41 -15.44 9.33
C PRO A 32 -7.39 -15.28 10.85
N LYS A 33 -8.35 -14.53 11.42
CA LYS A 33 -8.47 -14.36 12.88
C LYS A 33 -8.87 -15.68 13.55
N TYR A 34 -9.80 -16.42 12.95
CA TYR A 34 -10.21 -17.74 13.45
C TYR A 34 -9.03 -18.72 13.38
N VAL A 35 -8.39 -18.82 12.22
CA VAL A 35 -7.24 -19.72 12.01
C VAL A 35 -6.10 -19.41 12.99
N GLN A 36 -5.80 -18.13 13.20
CA GLN A 36 -4.76 -17.71 14.16
C GLN A 36 -5.14 -18.01 15.61
N ALA A 37 -6.39 -17.74 16.01
CA ALA A 37 -6.84 -18.03 17.37
C ALA A 37 -6.85 -19.53 17.65
N LYS A 38 -7.35 -20.35 16.71
CA LYS A 38 -7.33 -21.82 16.79
C LYS A 38 -5.90 -22.36 16.89
N ARG A 39 -4.98 -21.86 16.06
CA ARG A 39 -3.56 -22.25 16.09
C ARG A 39 -2.88 -21.92 17.41
N ASN A 40 -3.26 -20.81 18.04
CA ASN A 40 -2.67 -20.34 19.29
C ASN A 40 -3.39 -20.89 20.54
N GLY A 41 -4.33 -21.82 20.40
CA GLY A 41 -5.10 -22.37 21.52
C GLY A 41 -5.93 -21.33 22.29
N ARG A 42 -6.28 -20.20 21.65
CA ARG A 42 -7.01 -19.12 22.29
C ARG A 42 -8.51 -19.33 22.20
N PHE A 43 -9.25 -18.82 23.19
CA PHE A 43 -10.71 -18.72 23.12
C PHE A 43 -11.15 -17.97 21.86
N ILE A 44 -12.13 -18.54 21.14
CA ILE A 44 -12.68 -17.97 19.91
C ILE A 44 -14.13 -17.54 20.18
N PRO A 45 -14.41 -16.23 20.22
CA PRO A 45 -15.78 -15.75 20.35
C PRO A 45 -16.64 -16.21 19.18
N ARG A 46 -17.94 -16.46 19.42
CA ARG A 46 -18.91 -16.78 18.36
C ARG A 46 -18.99 -15.71 17.26
N SER A 47 -18.61 -14.47 17.57
CA SER A 47 -18.55 -13.37 16.59
C SER A 47 -17.42 -13.50 15.56
N VAL A 48 -16.51 -14.47 15.72
CA VAL A 48 -15.41 -14.74 14.79
C VAL A 48 -15.71 -16.05 14.04
N PRO A 49 -16.36 -15.99 12.87
CA PRO A 49 -16.71 -17.19 12.10
C PRO A 49 -15.46 -17.87 11.53
N PRO A 50 -15.51 -19.17 11.23
CA PRO A 50 -14.38 -19.91 10.62
C PRO A 50 -14.06 -19.42 9.20
N THR A 51 -15.07 -18.96 8.46
CA THR A 51 -14.96 -18.47 7.10
C THR A 51 -15.51 -17.04 6.99
N LEU A 52 -15.06 -16.33 5.96
CA LEU A 52 -15.54 -15.03 5.55
C LEU A 52 -16.20 -15.17 4.18
N GLU A 53 -17.44 -14.71 4.09
CA GLU A 53 -18.25 -14.76 2.88
C GLU A 53 -18.34 -13.37 2.26
N PHE A 54 -17.90 -13.27 1.01
CA PHE A 54 -17.98 -12.04 0.22
C PHE A 54 -19.16 -12.08 -0.74
N TYR A 55 -20.30 -12.58 -0.28
CA TYR A 55 -21.58 -12.57 -0.98
C TYR A 55 -22.72 -12.41 0.02
N LYS A 56 -23.91 -12.05 -0.45
CA LYS A 56 -25.14 -12.05 0.36
C LYS A 56 -26.30 -12.58 -0.45
N GLU A 57 -27.19 -13.32 0.19
CA GLU A 57 -28.48 -13.68 -0.39
C GLU A 57 -29.52 -12.63 0.00
N ARG A 58 -30.31 -12.18 -0.97
CA ARG A 58 -31.41 -11.22 -0.77
C ARG A 58 -32.63 -11.71 -1.53
N GLY A 59 -33.55 -12.38 -0.81
CA GLY A 59 -34.67 -13.06 -1.44
C GLY A 59 -34.17 -14.09 -2.46
N SER A 60 -34.63 -13.97 -3.71
CA SER A 60 -34.21 -14.84 -4.82
C SER A 60 -32.91 -14.43 -5.52
N ALA A 61 -32.17 -13.45 -4.97
CA ALA A 61 -30.97 -12.89 -5.58
C ALA A 61 -29.70 -13.27 -4.82
N LEU A 62 -28.65 -13.66 -5.55
CA LEU A 62 -27.29 -13.69 -5.03
C LEU A 62 -26.59 -12.36 -5.35
N MET A 63 -26.13 -11.66 -4.31
CA MET A 63 -25.38 -10.41 -4.41
C MET A 63 -23.89 -10.70 -4.22
N VAL A 64 -23.08 -10.33 -5.21
CA VAL A 64 -21.61 -10.51 -5.18
C VAL A 64 -20.87 -9.22 -5.55
N PRO A 65 -19.58 -9.08 -5.20
CA PRO A 65 -18.77 -7.94 -5.59
C PRO A 65 -18.74 -7.73 -7.11
N ARG A 66 -18.71 -6.48 -7.55
CA ARG A 66 -18.77 -6.14 -8.98
C ARG A 66 -17.58 -6.61 -9.79
N GLY A 67 -16.40 -6.65 -9.19
CA GLY A 67 -15.20 -7.21 -9.83
C GLY A 67 -15.40 -8.64 -10.32
N MET A 68 -16.37 -9.37 -9.76
CA MET A 68 -16.72 -10.74 -10.17
C MET A 68 -17.66 -10.81 -11.36
N CYS A 69 -18.22 -9.70 -11.86
CA CYS A 69 -19.26 -9.74 -12.89
C CYS A 69 -18.83 -10.53 -14.15
N GLY A 70 -17.59 -10.36 -14.61
CA GLY A 70 -17.07 -11.13 -15.73
C GLY A 70 -17.00 -12.64 -15.45
N PHE A 71 -16.57 -13.01 -14.24
CA PHE A 71 -16.56 -14.41 -13.78
C PHE A 71 -17.98 -14.98 -13.65
N VAL A 72 -18.92 -14.19 -13.14
CA VAL A 72 -20.33 -14.56 -13.01
C VAL A 72 -20.94 -14.83 -14.38
N CYS A 73 -20.77 -13.91 -15.34
CA CYS A 73 -21.25 -14.06 -16.71
C CYS A 73 -20.71 -15.34 -17.35
N LYS A 74 -19.39 -15.58 -17.24
CA LYS A 74 -18.75 -16.80 -17.74
C LYS A 74 -19.26 -18.08 -17.07
N THR A 75 -19.45 -18.06 -15.75
CA THR A 75 -19.87 -19.24 -14.98
C THR A 75 -21.30 -19.64 -15.31
N ILE A 76 -22.19 -18.65 -15.42
CA ILE A 76 -23.62 -18.84 -15.67
C ILE A 76 -23.91 -19.05 -17.17
N GLY A 77 -23.04 -18.55 -18.06
CA GLY A 77 -23.24 -18.61 -19.51
C GLY A 77 -24.10 -17.46 -20.05
N VAL A 78 -24.03 -16.28 -19.41
CA VAL A 78 -24.72 -15.07 -19.87
C VAL A 78 -23.72 -14.19 -20.61
N ASP A 79 -24.03 -13.80 -21.84
CA ASP A 79 -23.26 -12.80 -22.58
C ASP A 79 -23.31 -11.45 -21.83
N PRO A 80 -22.16 -10.82 -21.55
CA PRO A 80 -22.09 -9.53 -20.86
C PRO A 80 -23.01 -8.44 -21.42
N LYS A 81 -23.38 -8.47 -22.71
CA LYS A 81 -24.30 -7.49 -23.31
C LYS A 81 -25.72 -7.52 -22.72
N TYR A 82 -26.12 -8.64 -22.12
CA TYR A 82 -27.43 -8.78 -21.47
C TYR A 82 -27.43 -8.39 -19.99
N VAL A 83 -26.28 -7.94 -19.46
CA VAL A 83 -26.20 -7.41 -18.09
C VAL A 83 -26.88 -6.05 -18.04
N LYS A 84 -27.86 -5.89 -17.13
CA LYS A 84 -28.50 -4.60 -16.89
C LYS A 84 -27.61 -3.74 -16.02
N ASP A 85 -27.01 -2.72 -16.62
CA ASP A 85 -26.03 -1.86 -15.96
C ASP A 85 -26.66 -0.55 -15.47
N PHE A 86 -26.69 -0.36 -14.16
CA PHE A 86 -27.17 0.85 -13.49
C PHE A 86 -26.03 1.62 -12.80
N THR A 87 -24.79 1.38 -13.21
CA THR A 87 -23.64 2.16 -12.71
C THR A 87 -23.63 3.58 -13.28
N VAL A 88 -23.02 4.50 -12.54
CA VAL A 88 -22.91 5.92 -12.93
C VAL A 88 -21.68 6.15 -13.78
N CYS A 89 -21.77 7.06 -14.76
CA CYS A 89 -20.67 7.45 -15.63
C CYS A 89 -20.95 8.82 -16.26
N ASP A 90 -21.33 9.80 -15.45
CA ASP A 90 -21.63 11.13 -15.95
C ASP A 90 -20.35 11.79 -16.47
N PRO A 91 -20.36 12.33 -17.70
CA PRO A 91 -19.16 12.87 -18.32
C PRO A 91 -18.74 14.18 -17.65
N ILE A 92 -17.43 14.39 -17.56
CA ILE A 92 -16.82 15.67 -17.14
C ILE A 92 -15.75 16.06 -18.16
N ASN A 93 -15.46 17.36 -18.25
CA ASN A 93 -14.32 17.84 -19.03
C ASN A 93 -13.10 17.96 -18.11
N ILE A 94 -12.04 17.24 -18.44
CA ILE A 94 -10.77 17.28 -17.71
C ILE A 94 -9.64 16.90 -18.67
N GLN A 95 -8.59 17.70 -18.69
CA GLN A 95 -7.44 17.52 -19.57
C GLN A 95 -6.19 17.14 -18.78
N PHE A 96 -5.41 16.21 -19.31
CA PHE A 96 -4.12 15.85 -18.74
C PHE A 96 -3.03 16.77 -19.28
N LYS A 97 -2.28 17.44 -18.38
CA LYS A 97 -1.20 18.37 -18.73
C LYS A 97 0.20 17.74 -18.68
N GLY A 98 0.32 16.47 -18.27
CA GLY A 98 1.60 15.78 -18.19
C GLY A 98 2.00 15.06 -19.48
N LYS A 99 3.27 14.64 -19.55
CA LYS A 99 3.75 13.67 -20.54
C LYS A 99 3.99 12.33 -19.85
N LEU A 100 3.37 11.27 -20.36
CA LEU A 100 3.60 9.91 -19.88
C LEU A 100 4.87 9.35 -20.53
N ARG A 101 5.56 8.47 -19.80
CA ARG A 101 6.61 7.61 -20.37
C ARG A 101 5.96 6.43 -21.10
N ASP A 102 6.64 5.81 -22.05
CA ASP A 102 6.09 4.73 -22.88
C ASP A 102 5.50 3.58 -22.06
N TYR A 103 6.17 3.16 -20.98
CA TYR A 103 5.64 2.13 -20.09
C TYR A 103 4.38 2.58 -19.34
N GLN A 104 4.27 3.86 -19.03
CA GLN A 104 3.09 4.44 -18.38
C GLN A 104 1.94 4.51 -19.37
N GLU A 105 2.19 4.86 -20.63
CA GLU A 105 1.17 4.85 -21.67
C GLU A 105 0.57 3.44 -21.86
N LYS A 106 1.43 2.42 -21.97
CA LYS A 106 0.99 1.03 -22.05
C LYS A 106 0.14 0.63 -20.84
N ALA A 107 0.61 0.96 -19.63
CA ALA A 107 -0.12 0.67 -18.40
C ALA A 107 -1.50 1.35 -18.37
N VAL A 108 -1.58 2.61 -18.80
CA VAL A 108 -2.84 3.37 -18.89
C VAL A 108 -3.78 2.73 -19.90
N GLN A 109 -3.31 2.33 -21.09
CA GLN A 109 -4.15 1.69 -22.11
C GLN A 109 -4.71 0.34 -21.65
N ASP A 110 -3.88 -0.50 -21.01
CA ASP A 110 -4.32 -1.79 -20.48
C ASP A 110 -5.44 -1.61 -19.44
N VAL A 111 -5.30 -0.61 -18.55
CA VAL A 111 -6.34 -0.25 -17.58
C VAL A 111 -7.60 0.29 -18.27
N LEU A 112 -7.48 1.12 -19.30
CA LEU A 112 -8.63 1.66 -20.03
C LEU A 112 -9.46 0.59 -20.73
N GLY A 113 -8.83 -0.51 -21.15
CA GLY A 113 -9.51 -1.69 -21.72
C GLY A 113 -10.37 -2.48 -20.72
N ARG A 114 -10.32 -2.17 -19.41
CA ARG A 114 -11.02 -2.92 -18.36
C ARG A 114 -11.87 -2.01 -17.48
N ARG A 115 -13.05 -2.48 -17.07
CA ARG A 115 -13.90 -1.75 -16.10
C ARG A 115 -13.32 -1.75 -14.69
N TYR A 116 -12.72 -2.87 -14.31
CA TYR A 116 -12.22 -3.13 -12.96
C TYR A 116 -10.82 -3.71 -13.08
N GLY A 117 -9.89 -3.21 -12.29
CA GLY A 117 -8.52 -3.67 -12.36
C GLY A 117 -7.59 -3.11 -11.31
N ILE A 118 -6.45 -3.76 -11.16
CA ILE A 118 -5.33 -3.32 -10.33
C ILE A 118 -4.13 -3.05 -11.23
N LEU A 119 -3.52 -1.89 -11.05
CA LEU A 119 -2.21 -1.53 -11.60
C LEU A 119 -1.15 -1.81 -10.54
N GLU A 120 -0.34 -2.84 -10.76
CA GLU A 120 0.81 -3.16 -9.92
C GLU A 120 2.03 -2.35 -10.38
N ALA A 121 2.46 -1.38 -9.58
CA ALA A 121 3.66 -0.61 -9.92
C ALA A 121 4.42 -0.14 -8.67
N GLY A 122 5.75 -0.18 -8.73
CA GLY A 122 6.62 0.16 -7.59
C GLY A 122 6.56 1.63 -7.17
N THR A 123 7.24 1.99 -6.08
CA THR A 123 7.58 3.39 -5.79
C THR A 123 8.42 3.95 -6.95
N GLY A 124 8.32 5.25 -7.24
CA GLY A 124 9.05 5.90 -8.35
C GLY A 124 8.48 5.66 -9.77
N SER A 125 7.67 4.62 -9.98
CA SER A 125 7.07 4.31 -11.29
C SER A 125 6.07 5.35 -11.84
N GLY A 126 5.64 6.31 -11.01
CA GLY A 126 4.62 7.30 -11.37
C GLY A 126 3.18 6.76 -11.26
N LYS A 127 2.90 5.86 -10.30
CA LYS A 127 1.55 5.34 -10.00
C LYS A 127 0.45 6.41 -10.00
N THR A 128 0.68 7.48 -9.26
CA THR A 128 -0.27 8.58 -9.11
C THR A 128 -0.53 9.26 -10.45
N ILE A 129 0.52 9.52 -11.24
CA ILE A 129 0.41 10.12 -12.58
C ILE A 129 -0.38 9.21 -13.52
N MET A 130 -0.13 7.90 -13.51
CA MET A 130 -0.91 6.93 -14.28
C MET A 130 -2.39 6.91 -13.84
N GLY A 131 -2.67 6.97 -12.53
CA GLY A 131 -4.03 7.07 -12.01
C GLY A 131 -4.77 8.31 -12.48
N ILE A 132 -4.10 9.47 -12.47
CA ILE A 132 -4.63 10.74 -13.00
C ILE A 132 -4.86 10.65 -14.50
N ALA A 133 -3.92 10.10 -15.27
CA ALA A 133 -4.07 9.91 -16.70
C ALA A 133 -5.24 8.96 -17.06
N VAL A 134 -5.50 7.92 -16.25
CA VAL A 134 -6.70 7.10 -16.41
C VAL A 134 -7.95 7.90 -16.09
N ALA A 135 -7.96 8.68 -15.00
CA ALA A 135 -9.13 9.50 -14.61
C ALA A 135 -9.50 10.50 -15.72
N THR A 136 -8.51 11.20 -16.27
CA THR A 136 -8.72 12.16 -17.36
C THR A 136 -9.28 11.50 -18.62
N LYS A 137 -8.71 10.36 -19.04
CA LYS A 137 -9.19 9.58 -20.21
C LYS A 137 -10.54 8.89 -19.99
N ARG A 138 -10.93 8.62 -18.75
CA ARG A 138 -12.29 8.14 -18.41
C ARG A 138 -13.32 9.25 -18.45
N SER A 139 -12.88 10.51 -18.26
CA SER A 139 -13.68 11.73 -18.38
C SER A 139 -15.01 11.63 -17.64
N THR A 140 -14.97 11.10 -16.41
CA THR A 140 -16.15 11.00 -15.52
C THR A 140 -15.77 11.39 -14.11
N LYS A 141 -16.74 11.84 -13.31
CA LYS A 141 -16.51 12.22 -11.91
C LYS A 141 -15.74 11.14 -11.16
N THR A 142 -14.61 11.53 -10.58
CA THR A 142 -13.62 10.62 -10.02
C THR A 142 -13.47 10.82 -8.52
N LEU A 143 -13.62 9.73 -7.75
CA LEU A 143 -13.29 9.69 -6.33
C LEU A 143 -12.00 8.91 -6.11
N VAL A 144 -11.00 9.54 -5.50
CA VAL A 144 -9.80 8.85 -5.04
C VAL A 144 -9.94 8.56 -3.55
N ILE A 145 -9.88 7.29 -3.17
CA ILE A 145 -9.94 6.84 -1.77
C ILE A 145 -8.54 6.50 -1.28
N VAL A 146 -8.13 7.20 -0.23
CA VAL A 146 -6.85 7.02 0.46
C VAL A 146 -7.08 6.65 1.93
N HIS A 147 -6.02 6.32 2.65
CA HIS A 147 -6.08 5.82 4.03
C HIS A 147 -5.55 6.81 5.07
N ASN A 148 -4.89 7.90 4.66
CA ASN A 148 -4.44 8.95 5.57
C ASN A 148 -4.50 10.34 4.89
N ARG A 149 -4.32 11.38 5.70
CA ARG A 149 -4.40 12.78 5.25
C ARG A 149 -3.19 13.22 4.42
N GLU A 150 -2.03 12.59 4.59
CA GLU A 150 -0.82 12.94 3.85
C GLU A 150 -0.99 12.58 2.37
N LEU A 151 -1.43 11.36 2.08
CA LEU A 151 -1.80 10.92 0.73
C LEU A 151 -2.92 11.76 0.14
N LEU A 152 -3.93 12.13 0.95
CA LEU A 152 -5.02 12.98 0.49
C LEU A 152 -4.48 14.30 -0.08
N LEU A 153 -3.59 14.96 0.66
CA LEU A 153 -2.98 16.23 0.24
C LEU A 153 -2.08 16.05 -0.99
N GLN A 154 -1.31 14.96 -1.05
CA GLN A 154 -0.49 14.62 -2.22
C GLN A 154 -1.35 14.43 -3.48
N TRP A 155 -2.46 13.70 -3.38
CA TRP A 155 -3.36 13.51 -4.52
C TRP A 155 -3.98 14.83 -5.00
N ILE A 156 -4.40 15.71 -4.08
CA ILE A 156 -4.91 17.05 -4.44
C ILE A 156 -3.85 17.84 -5.21
N GLU A 157 -2.64 17.92 -4.67
CA GLU A 157 -1.53 18.65 -5.31
C GLU A 157 -1.22 18.06 -6.69
N ARG A 158 -1.14 16.74 -6.81
CA ARG A 158 -0.85 16.07 -8.09
C ARG A 158 -1.94 16.29 -9.13
N PHE A 159 -3.22 16.27 -8.74
CA PHE A 159 -4.30 16.60 -9.67
C PHE A 159 -4.17 18.03 -10.19
N LYS A 160 -3.95 19.02 -9.31
CA LYS A 160 -3.75 20.42 -9.71
C LYS A 160 -2.53 20.60 -10.62
N THR A 161 -1.45 19.85 -10.38
CA THR A 161 -0.22 19.91 -11.17
C THR A 161 -0.37 19.26 -12.55
N PHE A 162 -1.05 18.11 -12.65
CA PHE A 162 -1.09 17.30 -13.87
C PHE A 162 -2.39 17.42 -14.67
N THR A 163 -3.32 18.29 -14.26
CA THR A 163 -4.58 18.51 -14.98
C THR A 163 -4.94 20.00 -15.05
N ASP A 164 -6.02 20.31 -15.74
CA ASP A 164 -6.62 21.65 -15.83
C ASP A 164 -7.56 22.00 -14.69
N ILE A 165 -7.76 21.13 -13.70
CA ILE A 165 -8.66 21.40 -12.58
C ILE A 165 -8.00 22.31 -11.53
N GLU A 166 -8.72 23.36 -11.15
CA GLU A 166 -8.26 24.31 -10.11
C GLU A 166 -8.66 23.85 -8.70
N GLU A 167 -9.84 23.24 -8.59
CA GLU A 167 -10.43 22.78 -7.33
C GLU A 167 -10.57 21.25 -7.28
N VAL A 168 -10.24 20.69 -6.13
CA VAL A 168 -10.38 19.25 -5.85
C VAL A 168 -11.21 19.12 -4.58
N GLY A 169 -12.33 18.40 -4.67
CA GLY A 169 -13.22 18.16 -3.54
C GLY A 169 -12.54 17.31 -2.46
N VAL A 170 -12.97 17.46 -1.21
CA VAL A 170 -12.37 16.78 -0.06
C VAL A 170 -13.44 16.14 0.81
N ILE A 171 -13.26 14.85 1.11
CA ILE A 171 -14.05 14.12 2.10
C ILE A 171 -13.13 13.61 3.22
N SER A 172 -12.98 14.40 4.28
CA SER A 172 -12.06 14.09 5.39
C SER A 172 -12.41 14.86 6.66
N GLY A 173 -12.46 14.16 7.80
CA GLY A 173 -12.39 14.81 9.13
C GLY A 173 -13.45 15.88 9.42
N GLY A 174 -14.66 15.75 8.86
CA GLY A 174 -15.75 16.73 8.99
C GLY A 174 -15.98 17.56 7.74
N THR A 175 -14.99 17.67 6.85
CA THR A 175 -15.17 18.28 5.52
C THR A 175 -15.90 17.32 4.59
N PHE A 176 -16.92 17.83 3.93
CA PHE A 176 -17.69 17.16 2.89
C PHE A 176 -17.90 18.14 1.74
N ASP A 177 -16.96 18.13 0.79
CA ASP A 177 -16.99 18.95 -0.42
C ASP A 177 -16.81 18.05 -1.64
N ILE A 178 -17.78 18.09 -2.57
CA ILE A 178 -17.81 17.24 -3.75
C ILE A 178 -17.59 18.11 -4.98
N LYS A 179 -16.60 17.72 -5.77
CA LYS A 179 -16.26 18.31 -7.07
C LYS A 179 -16.07 17.18 -8.09
N ASP A 180 -15.81 17.55 -9.34
CA ASP A 180 -15.59 16.58 -10.43
C ASP A 180 -14.48 15.58 -10.13
N VAL A 181 -13.40 16.05 -9.48
CA VAL A 181 -12.43 15.19 -8.83
C VAL A 181 -12.50 15.43 -7.33
N THR A 182 -12.67 14.36 -6.56
CA THR A 182 -12.75 14.40 -5.10
C THR A 182 -11.78 13.40 -4.50
N VAL A 183 -11.07 13.78 -3.44
CA VAL A 183 -10.18 12.88 -2.68
C VAL A 183 -10.73 12.69 -1.27
N GLY A 184 -10.86 11.43 -0.85
CA GLY A 184 -11.49 11.08 0.42
C GLY A 184 -10.70 10.07 1.24
N ILE A 185 -10.70 10.26 2.56
CA ILE A 185 -10.19 9.24 3.49
C ILE A 185 -11.27 8.18 3.71
N ILE A 186 -10.92 6.90 3.57
CA ILE A 186 -11.89 5.79 3.63
C ILE A 186 -12.89 5.86 4.80
N ASN A 187 -12.45 6.21 6.00
CA ASN A 187 -13.33 6.28 7.17
C ASN A 187 -14.36 7.41 7.07
N SER A 188 -14.00 8.53 6.46
CA SER A 188 -14.93 9.64 6.21
C SER A 188 -15.87 9.31 5.06
N VAL A 189 -15.34 8.76 3.96
CA VAL A 189 -16.13 8.32 2.80
C VAL A 189 -17.17 7.26 3.23
N ASN A 190 -16.81 6.33 4.11
CA ASN A 190 -17.73 5.30 4.57
C ASN A 190 -18.98 5.87 5.26
N LYS A 191 -18.83 6.95 6.03
CA LYS A 191 -19.94 7.60 6.75
C LYS A 191 -20.94 8.25 5.80
N CYS A 192 -20.48 8.79 4.67
CA CYS A 192 -21.32 9.45 3.68
C CYS A 192 -21.57 8.60 2.41
N ALA A 193 -21.09 7.36 2.34
CA ALA A 193 -21.13 6.56 1.11
C ALA A 193 -22.55 6.43 0.52
N ALA A 194 -23.57 6.39 1.38
CA ALA A 194 -24.97 6.32 0.96
C ALA A 194 -25.48 7.59 0.29
N SER A 195 -25.05 8.79 0.73
CA SER A 195 -25.44 10.06 0.11
C SER A 195 -24.75 10.25 -1.24
N ILE A 196 -23.49 9.81 -1.35
CA ILE A 196 -22.69 9.96 -2.57
C ILE A 196 -22.73 8.75 -3.51
N LYS A 197 -23.66 7.81 -3.28
CA LYS A 197 -23.65 6.50 -3.95
C LYS A 197 -23.67 6.58 -5.48
N LYS A 198 -24.24 7.65 -6.05
CA LYS A 198 -24.39 7.87 -7.49
C LYS A 198 -23.58 9.07 -8.00
N GLU A 199 -22.64 9.60 -7.23
CA GLU A 199 -21.91 10.82 -7.61
C GLU A 199 -20.72 10.55 -8.53
N PHE A 200 -20.04 9.42 -8.34
CA PHE A 200 -18.76 9.15 -9.00
C PHE A 200 -18.86 7.98 -9.96
N GLY A 201 -18.47 8.21 -11.21
CA GLY A 201 -18.40 7.16 -12.24
C GLY A 201 -17.10 6.36 -12.21
N PHE A 202 -16.06 6.91 -11.59
CA PHE A 202 -14.77 6.25 -11.40
C PHE A 202 -14.28 6.34 -9.96
N VAL A 203 -13.80 5.22 -9.42
CA VAL A 203 -13.17 5.20 -8.10
C VAL A 203 -11.76 4.62 -8.18
N ILE A 204 -10.79 5.39 -7.70
CA ILE A 204 -9.40 4.95 -7.54
C ILE A 204 -9.16 4.58 -6.07
N TYR A 205 -8.57 3.42 -5.83
CA TYR A 205 -8.17 2.95 -4.51
C TYR A 205 -6.65 2.98 -4.41
N ASP A 206 -6.11 3.98 -3.71
CA ASP A 206 -4.68 4.02 -3.45
C ASP A 206 -4.30 3.02 -2.34
N GLU A 207 -3.13 2.41 -2.49
CA GLU A 207 -2.66 1.23 -1.74
C GLU A 207 -3.77 0.20 -1.50
N CYS A 208 -4.37 -0.23 -2.62
CA CYS A 208 -5.57 -1.05 -2.61
C CYS A 208 -5.38 -2.39 -1.86
N HIS A 209 -4.14 -2.81 -1.62
CA HIS A 209 -3.83 -3.98 -0.80
C HIS A 209 -4.37 -3.86 0.64
N ARG A 210 -4.77 -2.67 1.10
CA ARG A 210 -5.42 -2.43 2.40
C ARG A 210 -6.95 -2.61 2.41
N THR A 211 -7.60 -2.78 1.25
CA THR A 211 -9.06 -2.63 1.05
C THR A 211 -9.99 -3.75 1.58
N LEU A 212 -9.64 -4.52 2.63
CA LEU A 212 -10.48 -5.62 3.15
C LEU A 212 -10.96 -5.47 4.60
N GLY A 213 -10.90 -4.26 5.16
CA GLY A 213 -11.66 -3.97 6.38
C GLY A 213 -13.16 -3.92 6.09
N ASN A 214 -14.01 -4.21 7.09
CA ASN A 214 -15.47 -4.10 6.97
C ASN A 214 -15.89 -2.73 6.39
N THR A 215 -15.21 -1.66 6.81
CA THR A 215 -15.36 -0.29 6.30
C THR A 215 -15.14 -0.19 4.79
N TRP A 216 -14.10 -0.82 4.27
CA TRP A 216 -13.80 -0.80 2.83
C TRP A 216 -14.86 -1.55 2.03
N ILE A 217 -15.17 -2.78 2.43
CA ILE A 217 -16.15 -3.62 1.74
C ILE A 217 -17.52 -2.92 1.73
N SER A 218 -17.93 -2.36 2.87
CA SER A 218 -19.19 -1.60 2.99
C SER A 218 -19.21 -0.39 2.06
N THR A 219 -18.13 0.40 2.03
CA THR A 219 -18.01 1.58 1.15
C THR A 219 -18.06 1.19 -0.32
N ILE A 220 -17.25 0.22 -0.74
CA ILE A 220 -17.15 -0.21 -2.14
C ILE A 220 -18.48 -0.80 -2.65
N ASN A 221 -19.20 -1.54 -1.81
CA ASN A 221 -20.49 -2.10 -2.18
C ASN A 221 -21.64 -1.07 -2.20
N THR A 222 -21.46 0.08 -1.53
CA THR A 222 -22.46 1.14 -1.46
C THR A 222 -22.38 2.08 -2.65
N LEU A 223 -21.17 2.51 -3.02
CA LEU A 223 -20.94 3.38 -4.19
C LEU A 223 -21.38 2.66 -5.48
N MET A 224 -21.74 3.39 -6.54
CA MET A 224 -22.20 2.81 -7.82
C MET A 224 -21.36 3.23 -9.04
N PRO A 225 -20.01 3.32 -8.97
CA PRO A 225 -19.20 3.69 -10.14
C PRO A 225 -19.24 2.61 -11.22
N LYS A 226 -19.03 3.03 -12.46
CA LYS A 226 -18.81 2.14 -13.61
C LYS A 226 -17.39 1.57 -13.64
N TYR A 227 -16.42 2.32 -13.11
CA TYR A 227 -15.00 1.98 -13.16
C TYR A 227 -14.35 1.88 -11.77
N HIS A 228 -13.45 0.90 -11.60
CA HIS A 228 -12.60 0.75 -10.42
C HIS A 228 -11.14 0.58 -10.83
N LEU A 229 -10.23 1.30 -10.15
CA LEU A 229 -8.79 1.13 -10.29
C LEU A 229 -8.14 0.99 -8.92
N GLY A 230 -7.50 -0.15 -8.66
CA GLY A 230 -6.60 -0.30 -7.53
C GLY A 230 -5.17 0.07 -7.92
N LEU A 231 -4.52 0.90 -7.11
CA LEU A 231 -3.09 1.21 -7.24
C LEU A 231 -2.35 0.56 -6.07
N SER A 232 -1.30 -0.21 -6.35
CA SER A 232 -0.48 -0.80 -5.28
C SER A 232 0.89 -1.22 -5.81
N ALA A 233 1.94 -1.08 -4.99
CA ALA A 233 3.23 -1.71 -5.28
C ALA A 233 3.21 -3.21 -5.03
N THR A 234 2.38 -3.65 -4.09
CA THR A 234 2.26 -5.05 -3.68
C THR A 234 0.79 -5.38 -3.44
N PRO A 235 0.02 -5.76 -4.48
CA PRO A 235 -1.40 -6.08 -4.34
C PRO A 235 -1.64 -7.43 -3.61
N TYR A 236 -0.65 -7.93 -2.88
CA TYR A 236 -0.68 -9.19 -2.15
C TYR A 236 -0.78 -8.92 -0.65
N ARG A 237 -1.67 -9.65 0.02
CA ARG A 237 -1.93 -9.50 1.45
C ARG A 237 -1.28 -10.60 2.28
N SER A 238 -0.80 -10.23 3.47
CA SER A 238 -0.22 -11.18 4.44
C SER A 238 -1.23 -12.10 5.10
N ASP A 239 -2.50 -11.69 5.15
CA ASP A 239 -3.58 -12.41 5.81
C ASP A 239 -4.27 -13.44 4.90
N LYS A 240 -3.67 -13.77 3.74
CA LYS A 240 -4.21 -14.72 2.74
C LYS A 240 -5.52 -14.28 2.07
N LEU A 241 -6.01 -13.06 2.31
CA LEU A 241 -7.24 -12.56 1.70
C LEU A 241 -7.02 -11.86 0.34
N THR A 242 -5.87 -12.05 -0.31
CA THR A 242 -5.57 -11.49 -1.65
C THR A 242 -6.67 -11.82 -2.67
N GLY A 243 -7.25 -13.02 -2.62
CA GLY A 243 -8.33 -13.40 -3.52
C GLY A 243 -9.59 -12.54 -3.34
N ALA A 244 -9.94 -12.19 -2.10
CA ALA A 244 -11.10 -11.33 -1.82
C ALA A 244 -10.89 -9.90 -2.33
N LEU A 245 -9.65 -9.38 -2.23
CA LEU A 245 -9.28 -8.09 -2.83
C LEU A 245 -9.55 -8.08 -4.34
N PHE A 246 -9.10 -9.12 -5.05
CA PHE A 246 -9.29 -9.22 -6.50
C PHE A 246 -10.75 -9.38 -6.88
N SER A 247 -11.56 -10.03 -6.05
CA SER A 247 -13.01 -10.12 -6.25
C SER A 247 -13.69 -8.75 -6.18
N ILE A 248 -13.20 -7.85 -5.33
CA ILE A 248 -13.81 -6.53 -5.10
C ILE A 248 -13.31 -5.51 -6.13
N VAL A 249 -12.00 -5.34 -6.25
CA VAL A 249 -11.38 -4.27 -7.06
C VAL A 249 -11.19 -4.68 -8.51
N GLY A 250 -10.97 -5.98 -8.77
CA GLY A 250 -10.64 -6.53 -10.08
C GLY A 250 -9.28 -7.24 -10.09
N PRO A 251 -8.96 -7.94 -11.20
CA PRO A 251 -7.67 -8.63 -11.37
C PRO A 251 -6.52 -7.63 -11.55
N ILE A 252 -5.28 -8.11 -11.44
CA ILE A 252 -4.12 -7.33 -11.90
C ILE A 252 -4.22 -7.22 -13.42
N VAL A 253 -4.35 -5.99 -13.93
CA VAL A 253 -4.52 -5.70 -15.35
C VAL A 253 -3.17 -5.39 -16.00
N HIS A 254 -2.30 -4.68 -15.27
CA HIS A 254 -0.96 -4.37 -15.72
C HIS A 254 0.01 -4.44 -14.55
N LYS A 255 1.22 -4.93 -14.83
CA LYS A 255 2.34 -4.93 -13.91
C LYS A 255 3.51 -4.21 -14.55
N VAL A 256 3.88 -3.06 -13.99
CA VAL A 256 5.05 -2.31 -14.48
C VAL A 256 6.31 -3.12 -14.18
N SER A 257 7.04 -3.48 -15.23
CA SER A 257 8.27 -4.26 -15.13
C SER A 257 9.36 -3.44 -14.43
N LYS A 258 10.00 -4.03 -13.42
CA LYS A 258 11.13 -3.42 -12.70
C LYS A 258 12.38 -3.36 -13.55
N GLN A 259 12.65 -4.41 -14.31
CA GLN A 259 13.78 -4.47 -15.23
C GLN A 259 13.71 -3.33 -16.27
N HIS A 260 12.51 -2.94 -16.69
CA HIS A 260 12.33 -1.78 -17.57
C HIS A 260 12.60 -0.45 -16.85
N LEU A 261 12.22 -0.33 -15.57
CA LEU A 261 12.53 0.84 -14.75
C LEU A 261 14.04 0.95 -14.45
N GLU A 262 14.73 -0.17 -14.29
CA GLU A 262 16.18 -0.25 -14.12
C GLU A 262 16.90 0.14 -15.43
N ASN A 263 16.51 -0.46 -16.55
CA ASN A 263 17.11 -0.16 -17.87
C ASN A 263 16.91 1.30 -18.32
N THR A 264 15.83 1.94 -17.87
CA THR A 264 15.57 3.37 -18.16
C THR A 264 16.25 4.31 -17.15
N GLY A 265 16.98 3.78 -16.16
CA GLY A 265 17.60 4.56 -15.09
C GLY A 265 16.60 5.17 -14.10
N ALA A 266 15.32 4.80 -14.15
CA ALA A 266 14.28 5.33 -13.28
C ALA A 266 14.35 4.77 -11.85
N ILE A 267 15.01 3.62 -11.67
CA ILE A 267 15.25 2.95 -10.38
C ILE A 267 16.67 2.38 -10.36
N LEU A 268 17.40 2.57 -9.27
CA LEU A 268 18.71 1.98 -9.03
C LEU A 268 18.62 0.64 -8.26
N ILE A 269 19.57 -0.26 -8.49
CA ILE A 269 19.72 -1.49 -7.72
C ILE A 269 20.53 -1.16 -6.46
N PRO A 270 20.03 -1.49 -5.24
CA PRO A 270 20.76 -1.21 -4.03
C PRO A 270 21.81 -2.28 -3.72
N GLU A 271 22.90 -1.87 -3.11
CA GLU A 271 23.84 -2.78 -2.45
C GLU A 271 23.22 -3.32 -1.16
N ILE A 272 23.13 -4.65 -1.02
CA ILE A 272 22.61 -5.30 0.18
C ILE A 272 23.77 -5.68 1.12
N ILE A 273 23.90 -4.95 2.23
CA ILE A 273 24.94 -5.13 3.23
C ILE A 273 24.34 -5.87 4.44
N ARG A 274 24.72 -7.14 4.63
CA ARG A 274 24.27 -7.94 5.79
C ARG A 274 25.20 -7.68 6.97
N VAL A 275 24.66 -7.19 8.07
CA VAL A 275 25.44 -6.93 9.29
C VAL A 275 25.06 -7.94 10.37
N HIS A 276 25.95 -8.89 10.65
CA HIS A 276 25.72 -9.90 11.68
C HIS A 276 26.01 -9.32 13.07
N THR A 277 25.08 -9.53 14.00
CA THR A 277 25.20 -9.08 15.39
C THR A 277 25.43 -10.26 16.31
N LYS A 278 26.10 -10.03 17.46
CA LYS A 278 26.28 -11.05 18.50
C LYS A 278 25.11 -11.16 19.49
N PHE A 279 24.00 -10.46 19.24
CA PHE A 279 22.82 -10.52 20.10
C PHE A 279 22.28 -11.95 20.22
N SER A 280 22.09 -12.40 21.46
CA SER A 280 21.53 -13.69 21.80
C SER A 280 20.36 -13.51 22.78
N TYR A 281 19.39 -14.41 22.70
CA TYR A 281 18.22 -14.41 23.56
C TYR A 281 17.64 -15.82 23.61
N ARG A 282 17.29 -16.31 24.81
CA ARG A 282 16.64 -17.61 24.97
C ARG A 282 15.16 -17.49 24.64
N TYR A 283 14.82 -17.69 23.36
CA TYR A 283 13.46 -17.54 22.88
C TYR A 283 12.52 -18.65 23.40
N ASN A 284 11.42 -18.26 24.02
CA ASN A 284 10.37 -19.15 24.52
C ASN A 284 8.98 -18.69 24.04
N ASN A 285 8.82 -18.50 22.72
CA ASN A 285 7.60 -17.99 22.08
C ASN A 285 7.17 -16.58 22.54
N ASP A 286 8.08 -15.85 23.17
CA ASP A 286 7.92 -14.55 23.80
C ASP A 286 8.47 -13.42 22.91
N TYR A 287 7.92 -13.35 21.69
CA TYR A 287 8.42 -12.41 20.67
C TYR A 287 8.44 -10.94 21.12
N PRO A 288 7.43 -10.41 21.84
CA PRO A 288 7.47 -9.04 22.35
C PRO A 288 8.63 -8.77 23.32
N GLN A 289 8.91 -9.70 24.23
CA GLN A 289 9.98 -9.63 25.24
C GLN A 289 11.35 -9.72 24.58
N MET A 290 11.54 -10.70 23.68
CA MET A 290 12.73 -10.82 22.86
C MET A 290 13.00 -9.53 22.07
N LEU A 291 11.97 -8.92 21.48
CA LEU A 291 12.12 -7.67 20.74
C LEU A 291 12.48 -6.50 21.68
N SER A 292 11.93 -6.44 22.90
CA SER A 292 12.35 -5.44 23.90
C SER A 292 13.83 -5.61 24.26
N ALA A 293 14.27 -6.84 24.55
CA ALA A 293 15.67 -7.15 24.88
C ALA A 293 16.63 -6.83 23.72
N LEU A 294 16.23 -7.15 22.49
CA LEU A 294 16.99 -6.85 21.27
C LEU A 294 17.23 -5.35 21.12
N THR A 295 16.19 -4.54 21.32
CA THR A 295 16.28 -3.09 21.17
C THR A 295 16.98 -2.37 22.32
N ALA A 296 17.13 -3.04 23.47
CA ALA A 296 17.84 -2.53 24.64
C ALA A 296 19.28 -3.05 24.74
N ASN A 297 19.73 -3.88 23.78
CA ASN A 297 21.07 -4.44 23.82
C ASN A 297 22.12 -3.40 23.41
N GLU A 298 22.87 -2.88 24.39
CA GLU A 298 23.86 -1.82 24.19
C GLU A 298 24.91 -2.17 23.13
N THR A 299 25.52 -3.36 23.21
CA THR A 299 26.56 -3.78 22.25
C THR A 299 26.04 -3.77 20.81
N ARG A 300 24.81 -4.24 20.59
CA ARG A 300 24.16 -4.22 19.28
C ARG A 300 23.83 -2.80 18.84
N ASN A 301 23.35 -1.94 19.73
CA ASN A 301 22.99 -0.56 19.40
C ASN A 301 24.24 0.28 19.07
N ILE A 302 25.35 0.07 19.77
CA ILE A 302 26.65 0.66 19.44
C ILE A 302 27.13 0.18 18.06
N GLN A 303 27.00 -1.12 17.76
CA GLN A 303 27.32 -1.66 16.44
C GLN A 303 26.48 -0.99 15.33
N ILE A 304 25.19 -0.75 15.57
CA ILE A 304 24.30 -0.04 14.65
C ILE A 304 24.74 1.42 14.48
N GLY A 305 24.96 2.14 15.58
CA GLY A 305 25.40 3.53 15.58
C GLY A 305 26.71 3.71 14.81
N ASN A 306 27.70 2.86 15.05
CA ASN A 306 28.97 2.88 14.33
C ASN A 306 28.80 2.66 12.82
N ALA A 307 27.93 1.73 12.42
CA ALA A 307 27.65 1.50 11.00
C ALA A 307 26.98 2.72 10.35
N ILE A 308 26.03 3.36 11.04
CA ILE A 308 25.36 4.58 10.58
C ILE A 308 26.38 5.71 10.40
N VAL A 309 27.21 5.95 11.42
CA VAL A 309 28.23 7.00 11.41
C VAL A 309 29.22 6.78 10.27
N ASN A 310 29.72 5.55 10.12
CA ASN A 310 30.70 5.22 9.10
C ASN A 310 30.16 5.40 7.67
N ASP A 311 28.91 4.97 7.41
CA ASP A 311 28.29 5.17 6.10
C ASP A 311 28.10 6.66 5.78
N TYR A 312 27.58 7.44 6.74
CA TYR A 312 27.37 8.87 6.53
C TYR A 312 28.67 9.63 6.33
N LEU A 313 29.71 9.34 7.13
CA LEU A 313 30.98 10.03 7.01
C LEU A 313 31.69 9.74 5.69
N ARG A 314 31.50 8.54 5.13
CA ARG A 314 32.05 8.14 3.82
C ARG A 314 31.31 8.77 2.65
N ASN A 315 29.98 8.74 2.66
CA ASN A 315 29.17 9.07 1.49
C ASN A 315 28.54 10.47 1.55
N LYS A 316 28.38 11.05 2.75
CA LYS A 316 27.71 12.34 3.00
C LYS A 316 26.26 12.42 2.47
N GLU A 317 25.62 11.28 2.28
CA GLU A 317 24.23 11.21 1.82
C GLU A 317 23.23 10.96 2.95
N PRO A 318 21.96 11.40 2.80
CA PRO A 318 20.95 11.24 3.83
C PRO A 318 20.63 9.76 4.08
N ILE A 319 20.53 9.41 5.36
CA ILE A 319 20.30 8.04 5.82
C ILE A 319 18.91 7.94 6.45
N MET A 320 18.22 6.83 6.16
CA MET A 320 17.01 6.43 6.86
C MET A 320 17.30 5.25 7.80
N VAL A 321 16.99 5.40 9.08
CA VAL A 321 17.15 4.38 10.11
C VAL A 321 15.77 3.95 10.59
N VAL A 322 15.52 2.64 10.54
CA VAL A 322 14.19 2.07 10.70
C VAL A 322 14.16 1.10 11.87
N SER A 323 13.26 1.36 12.83
CA SER A 323 13.05 0.54 14.03
C SER A 323 11.56 0.29 14.30
N ASP A 324 11.22 -0.72 15.09
CA ASP A 324 9.83 -0.98 15.53
C ASP A 324 9.44 -0.22 16.81
N ARG A 325 10.40 0.35 17.55
CA ARG A 325 10.15 1.01 18.85
C ARG A 325 10.68 2.43 18.87
N VAL A 326 9.88 3.35 19.40
CA VAL A 326 10.28 4.76 19.59
C VAL A 326 11.47 4.88 20.56
N SER A 327 11.47 4.12 21.67
CA SER A 327 12.59 4.11 22.62
C SER A 327 13.92 3.73 21.97
N HIS A 328 13.90 2.76 21.06
CA HIS A 328 15.09 2.37 20.29
C HIS A 328 15.51 3.45 19.28
N CYS A 329 14.55 4.19 18.71
CA CYS A 329 14.88 5.32 17.83
C CYS A 329 15.63 6.41 18.60
N GLU A 330 15.17 6.74 19.82
CA GLU A 330 15.83 7.73 20.68
C GLU A 330 17.20 7.25 21.15
N GLU A 331 17.34 5.96 21.49
CA GLU A 331 18.63 5.36 21.86
C GLU A 331 19.64 5.49 20.71
N LEU A 332 19.25 5.11 19.49
CA LEU A 332 20.11 5.25 18.31
C LEU A 332 20.42 6.72 18.00
N ARG A 333 19.48 7.64 18.24
CA ARG A 333 19.72 9.08 18.12
C ARG A 333 20.82 9.51 19.09
N TYR A 334 20.68 9.16 20.36
CA TYR A 334 21.62 9.51 21.42
C TYR A 334 23.04 9.00 21.11
N ILE A 335 23.17 7.77 20.63
CA ILE A 335 24.46 7.16 20.27
C ILE A 335 25.20 7.96 19.18
N ILE A 336 24.49 8.62 18.25
CA ILE A 336 25.10 9.29 17.09
C ILE A 336 25.05 10.83 17.15
N ASP A 337 24.33 11.42 18.10
CA ASP A 337 24.05 12.87 18.18
C ASP A 337 25.32 13.73 18.35
N ASN A 338 26.32 13.20 19.05
CA ASN A 338 27.55 13.92 19.38
C ASN A 338 28.64 13.82 18.30
N VAL A 339 28.37 13.16 17.17
CA VAL A 339 29.36 13.01 16.10
C VAL A 339 29.35 14.24 15.19
N LYS A 340 30.50 14.89 15.04
CA LYS A 340 30.64 16.11 14.22
C LYS A 340 30.09 15.91 12.80
N GLY A 341 29.15 16.76 12.41
CA GLY A 341 28.53 16.76 11.07
C GLY A 341 27.33 15.84 10.93
N ILE A 342 27.02 15.01 11.93
CA ILE A 342 25.79 14.23 12.01
C ILE A 342 24.72 15.06 12.72
N LYS A 343 23.52 15.07 12.15
CA LYS A 343 22.36 15.81 12.64
C LYS A 343 21.15 14.87 12.52
N PRO A 344 20.92 14.03 13.54
CA PRO A 344 19.84 13.05 13.51
C PRO A 344 18.52 13.69 13.92
N VAL A 345 17.42 13.17 13.37
CA VAL A 345 16.06 13.55 13.79
C VAL A 345 15.22 12.29 13.98
N VAL A 346 14.51 12.21 15.11
CA VAL A 346 13.56 11.13 15.37
C VAL A 346 12.15 11.57 14.97
N LEU A 347 11.51 10.81 14.09
CA LEU A 347 10.10 10.96 13.79
C LEU A 347 9.28 9.82 14.41
N SER A 348 8.43 10.18 15.36
CA SER A 348 7.50 9.26 16.02
C SER A 348 6.05 9.72 15.86
N GLY A 349 5.11 8.78 15.97
CA GLY A 349 3.68 9.07 15.86
C GLY A 349 3.11 9.94 16.98
N ARG A 350 3.91 10.25 18.00
CA ARG A 350 3.55 11.14 19.11
C ARG A 350 3.75 12.63 18.77
N LEU A 351 4.53 12.93 17.73
CA LEU A 351 4.85 14.31 17.34
C LEU A 351 3.67 14.96 16.62
N SER A 352 3.52 16.27 16.82
CA SER A 352 2.51 17.07 16.13
C SER A 352 2.71 17.01 14.61
N LYS A 353 1.62 17.20 13.87
CA LYS A 353 1.67 17.19 12.40
C LYS A 353 2.58 18.30 11.84
N GLU A 354 2.57 19.47 12.48
CA GLU A 354 3.42 20.60 12.12
C GLU A 354 4.90 20.29 12.32
N TYR A 355 5.26 19.71 13.47
CA TYR A 355 6.63 19.29 13.73
C TYR A 355 7.11 18.27 12.69
N ARG A 356 6.29 17.28 12.36
CA ARG A 356 6.64 16.29 11.32
C ARG A 356 6.85 16.95 9.96
N LYS A 357 5.98 17.89 9.56
CA LYS A 357 6.13 18.63 8.30
C LYS A 357 7.41 19.47 8.30
N GLN A 358 7.72 20.14 9.41
CA GLN A 358 8.91 20.96 9.55
C GLN A 358 10.18 20.12 9.51
N ALA A 359 10.25 19.01 10.25
CA ALA A 359 11.38 18.10 10.25
C ALA A 359 11.64 17.47 8.87
N VAL A 360 10.58 17.16 8.10
CA VAL A 360 10.70 16.73 6.71
C VAL A 360 11.28 17.84 5.83
N LYS A 361 10.80 19.08 5.98
CA LYS A 361 11.37 20.23 5.27
C LYS A 361 12.85 20.42 5.64
N ASP A 362 13.20 20.30 6.91
CA ASP A 362 14.57 20.42 7.41
C ASP A 362 15.48 19.28 6.91
N LEU A 363 14.93 18.10 6.59
CA LEU A 363 15.64 17.05 5.87
C LEU A 363 15.89 17.44 4.41
N TYR A 364 14.91 18.02 3.70
CA TYR A 364 15.10 18.56 2.35
C TYR A 364 16.16 19.67 2.32
N ASP A 365 16.10 20.59 3.30
CA ASP A 365 17.05 21.70 3.46
C ASP A 365 18.42 21.23 4.01
N ARG A 366 18.65 19.91 4.14
CA ARG A 366 19.89 19.29 4.68
C ARG A 366 20.29 19.78 6.08
N LYS A 367 19.36 20.31 6.86
CA LYS A 367 19.57 20.63 8.28
C LYS A 367 19.62 19.37 9.13
N TYR A 368 18.89 18.33 8.74
CA TYR A 368 19.07 16.97 9.21
C TYR A 368 19.63 16.09 8.10
N ASN A 369 20.43 15.11 8.47
CA ASN A 369 21.04 14.16 7.53
C ASN A 369 20.77 12.70 7.89
N ILE A 370 20.27 12.43 9.09
CA ILE A 370 19.87 11.08 9.49
C ILE A 370 18.44 11.13 10.00
N LEU A 371 17.53 10.52 9.25
CA LEU A 371 16.15 10.33 9.67
C LEU A 371 16.04 9.00 10.41
N ILE A 372 15.64 9.03 11.68
CA ILE A 372 15.34 7.85 12.47
C ILE A 372 13.83 7.78 12.68
N ALA A 373 13.18 6.69 12.31
CA ALA A 373 11.74 6.61 12.46
C ALA A 373 11.24 5.19 12.68
N THR A 374 10.05 5.13 13.27
CA THR A 374 9.34 3.86 13.38
C THR A 374 8.80 3.42 12.02
N VAL A 375 8.87 2.11 11.75
CA VAL A 375 8.33 1.49 10.53
C VAL A 375 6.92 1.96 10.15
N PRO A 376 5.93 2.05 11.06
CA PRO A 376 4.57 2.48 10.69
C PRO A 376 4.52 3.93 10.21
N LEU A 377 5.42 4.79 10.71
CA LEU A 377 5.48 6.20 10.36
C LEU A 377 6.15 6.44 9.01
N LEU A 378 7.07 5.55 8.62
CA LEU A 378 7.66 5.49 7.28
C LEU A 378 6.76 4.75 6.27
N GLY A 379 5.53 4.42 6.67
CA GLY A 379 4.51 3.83 5.81
C GLY A 379 4.03 4.76 4.70
N GLU A 380 2.95 4.38 4.03
CA GLU A 380 2.43 5.04 2.83
C GLU A 380 2.08 6.53 3.07
N GLY A 381 2.60 7.43 2.23
CA GLY A 381 2.38 8.88 2.34
C GLY A 381 3.54 9.68 2.92
N PHE A 382 4.50 9.06 3.60
CA PHE A 382 5.74 9.74 4.01
C PHE A 382 6.55 10.15 2.77
N ASP A 383 6.84 11.45 2.63
CA ASP A 383 7.59 12.02 1.51
C ASP A 383 8.84 12.71 2.07
N ALA A 384 9.96 12.00 2.00
CA ALA A 384 11.26 12.48 2.43
C ALA A 384 12.12 12.80 1.21
N PRO A 385 13.20 13.60 1.38
CA PRO A 385 14.19 13.81 0.32
C PRO A 385 14.76 12.49 -0.20
N ASP A 386 15.57 12.57 -1.26
CA ASP A 386 16.26 11.42 -1.84
C ASP A 386 17.27 10.83 -0.85
N LEU A 387 16.75 9.97 0.02
CA LEU A 387 17.50 9.14 0.95
C LEU A 387 18.31 8.13 0.15
N ASN A 388 19.56 7.90 0.56
CA ASN A 388 20.48 7.06 -0.21
C ASN A 388 20.82 5.74 0.49
N ALA A 389 20.70 5.69 1.83
CA ALA A 389 20.87 4.46 2.59
C ALA A 389 19.70 4.19 3.52
N VAL A 390 19.41 2.90 3.75
CA VAL A 390 18.43 2.44 4.73
C VAL A 390 19.02 1.42 5.70
N PHE A 391 18.81 1.64 6.99
CA PHE A 391 19.27 0.79 8.08
C PHE A 391 18.07 0.07 8.69
N LEU A 392 17.95 -1.24 8.43
CA LEU A 392 16.92 -2.10 8.99
C LEU A 392 17.40 -2.63 10.34
N THR A 393 17.10 -1.91 11.42
CA THR A 393 17.67 -2.19 12.75
C THR A 393 16.83 -3.19 13.56
N THR A 394 15.61 -3.51 13.12
CA THR A 394 14.76 -4.55 13.71
C THR A 394 14.27 -5.58 12.69
N PRO A 395 13.87 -6.79 13.12
CA PRO A 395 13.43 -7.85 12.21
C PRO A 395 12.11 -7.53 11.48
N MET A 396 12.16 -7.37 10.15
CA MET A 396 10.96 -7.20 9.32
C MET A 396 10.51 -8.53 8.72
N LYS A 397 9.27 -8.94 9.01
CA LYS A 397 8.66 -10.19 8.49
C LYS A 397 7.82 -10.03 7.22
N PHE A 398 7.29 -8.83 6.94
CA PHE A 398 6.38 -8.63 5.80
C PHE A 398 7.11 -8.10 4.56
N SER A 399 7.04 -8.87 3.47
CA SER A 399 7.71 -8.56 2.20
C SER A 399 7.30 -7.22 1.60
N GLY A 400 6.00 -6.88 1.63
CA GLY A 400 5.53 -5.61 1.06
C GLY A 400 6.11 -4.39 1.78
N ARG A 401 6.25 -4.47 3.10
CA ARG A 401 6.86 -3.41 3.90
C ARG A 401 8.36 -3.29 3.65
N THR A 402 9.08 -4.42 3.52
CA THR A 402 10.50 -4.38 3.11
C THR A 402 10.65 -3.72 1.73
N ILE A 403 9.80 -4.07 0.77
CA ILE A 403 9.82 -3.48 -0.58
C ILE A 403 9.50 -1.98 -0.54
N GLN A 404 8.49 -1.57 0.23
CA GLN A 404 8.12 -0.15 0.39
C GLN A 404 9.26 0.64 1.05
N THR A 405 9.82 0.14 2.15
CA THR A 405 10.90 0.79 2.90
C THR A 405 12.16 0.95 2.05
N VAL A 406 12.63 -0.13 1.40
CA VAL A 406 13.81 -0.05 0.51
C VAL A 406 13.50 0.77 -0.74
N GLY A 407 12.29 0.67 -1.28
CA GLY A 407 11.84 1.43 -2.44
C GLY A 407 11.86 2.96 -2.27
N ARG A 408 12.10 3.47 -1.05
CA ARG A 408 12.31 4.90 -0.76
C ARG A 408 13.69 5.41 -1.15
N ILE A 409 14.69 4.52 -1.20
CA ILE A 409 16.07 4.91 -1.48
C ILE A 409 16.51 4.62 -2.92
N LEU A 410 15.64 4.00 -3.73
CA LEU A 410 16.04 3.52 -5.07
C LEU A 410 15.97 4.57 -6.17
N ARG A 411 15.75 5.84 -5.81
CA ARG A 411 15.74 6.94 -6.79
C ARG A 411 17.18 7.31 -7.13
N PRO A 412 17.45 7.73 -8.38
CA PRO A 412 18.76 8.29 -8.72
C PRO A 412 19.09 9.48 -7.80
N SER A 413 20.26 9.46 -7.18
CA SER A 413 20.81 10.64 -6.50
C SER A 413 21.70 11.41 -7.48
N GLU A 414 21.73 12.74 -7.37
CA GLU A 414 22.62 13.60 -8.17
C GLU A 414 24.11 13.28 -7.94
N SER A 415 24.44 12.72 -6.77
CA SER A 415 25.81 12.35 -6.39
C SER A 415 26.34 11.08 -7.05
N GLY A 416 25.47 10.28 -7.70
CA GLY A 416 25.87 8.99 -8.30
C GLY A 416 26.20 7.90 -7.27
N VAL A 417 26.05 8.15 -5.97
CA VAL A 417 26.30 7.15 -4.93
C VAL A 417 25.20 6.08 -4.98
N PRO A 418 25.53 4.78 -5.17
CA PRO A 418 24.53 3.73 -5.33
C PRO A 418 23.76 3.50 -4.02
N PRO A 419 22.45 3.23 -4.04
CA PRO A 419 21.69 3.07 -2.82
C PRO A 419 22.14 1.87 -1.99
N ARG A 420 22.05 1.96 -0.66
CA ARG A 420 22.56 0.91 0.26
C ARG A 420 21.51 0.46 1.25
N VAL A 421 21.41 -0.84 1.47
CA VAL A 421 20.54 -1.46 2.48
C VAL A 421 21.40 -2.16 3.51
N TYR A 422 21.49 -1.59 4.71
CA TYR A 422 22.10 -2.24 5.87
C TYR A 422 21.04 -3.10 6.59
N ASP A 423 21.17 -4.42 6.48
CA ASP A 423 20.25 -5.38 7.07
C ASP A 423 20.89 -6.09 8.27
N PHE A 424 20.52 -5.68 9.49
CA PHE A 424 21.03 -6.26 10.72
C PHE A 424 20.44 -7.66 10.96
N ARG A 425 21.33 -8.63 11.21
CA ARG A 425 21.02 -10.07 11.30
C ARG A 425 21.38 -10.63 12.66
N ASP A 426 20.35 -10.91 13.44
CA ASP A 426 20.43 -11.59 14.73
C ASP A 426 20.40 -13.12 14.55
N THR A 427 21.47 -13.69 13.99
CA THR A 427 21.49 -15.10 13.52
C THR A 427 21.51 -16.12 14.65
N LEU A 428 21.87 -15.75 15.88
CA LEU A 428 21.91 -16.67 17.02
C LEU A 428 20.50 -17.10 17.48
N ILE A 429 19.45 -16.40 17.05
CA ILE A 429 18.06 -16.70 17.42
C ILE A 429 17.31 -17.26 16.20
N PRO A 430 16.82 -18.52 16.21
CA PRO A 430 16.24 -19.17 15.03
C PRO A 430 15.10 -18.39 14.36
N VAL A 431 14.18 -17.80 15.15
CA VAL A 431 13.05 -17.02 14.61
C VAL A 431 13.51 -15.75 13.89
N LEU A 432 14.62 -15.13 14.34
CA LEU A 432 15.19 -13.94 13.72
C LEU A 432 16.03 -14.29 12.50
N ARG A 433 16.77 -15.41 12.54
CA ARG A 433 17.45 -16.00 11.39
C ARG A 433 16.46 -16.28 10.25
N TYR A 434 15.31 -16.89 10.56
CA TYR A 434 14.24 -17.13 9.57
C TYR A 434 13.68 -15.81 9.01
N SER A 435 13.46 -14.80 9.86
CA SER A 435 13.07 -13.46 9.39
C SER A 435 14.11 -12.89 8.42
N GLY A 436 15.39 -13.18 8.64
CA GLY A 436 16.46 -12.77 7.75
C GLY A 436 16.38 -13.44 6.37
N PHE A 437 16.24 -14.76 6.33
CA PHE A 437 16.05 -15.51 5.09
C PHE A 437 14.78 -15.12 4.33
N ALA A 438 13.72 -14.77 5.04
CA ALA A 438 12.52 -14.21 4.43
C ALA A 438 12.82 -12.91 3.67
N ARG A 439 13.67 -12.02 4.21
CA ARG A 439 14.12 -10.81 3.51
C ARG A 439 15.03 -11.12 2.32
N ASP A 440 15.95 -12.08 2.43
CA ASP A 440 16.78 -12.47 1.28
C ASP A 440 15.93 -12.98 0.10
N ARG A 441 14.88 -13.75 0.37
CA ARG A 441 13.93 -14.17 -0.67
C ARG A 441 13.22 -12.97 -1.32
N VAL A 442 12.93 -11.93 -0.54
CA VAL A 442 12.40 -10.67 -1.08
C VAL A 442 13.44 -10.02 -1.96
N TYR A 443 14.67 -9.81 -1.48
CA TYR A 443 15.75 -9.17 -2.25
C TYR A 443 16.03 -9.87 -3.57
N ARG A 444 16.13 -11.22 -3.57
CA ARG A 444 16.27 -12.00 -4.82
C ARG A 444 15.09 -11.81 -5.77
N LYS A 445 13.86 -11.86 -5.24
CA LYS A 445 12.65 -11.59 -6.03
C LYS A 445 12.61 -10.15 -6.58
N GLN A 446 13.31 -9.21 -5.94
CA GLN A 446 13.46 -7.84 -6.44
C GLN A 446 14.65 -7.66 -7.38
N GLY A 447 15.55 -8.63 -7.52
CA GLY A 447 16.81 -8.48 -8.26
C GLY A 447 17.91 -7.72 -7.49
N TRP A 448 17.70 -7.40 -6.21
CA TRP A 448 18.67 -6.64 -5.39
C TRP A 448 19.79 -7.51 -4.81
N LEU A 449 19.62 -8.82 -4.89
CA LEU A 449 20.54 -9.80 -4.35
C LEU A 449 20.58 -10.96 -5.33
N GLN A 450 21.78 -11.38 -5.71
CA GLN A 450 22.00 -12.52 -6.57
C GLN A 450 21.79 -13.85 -5.83
#